data_AF-A0A0A9Z5B2-F1
#
_entry.id   AF-A0A0A9Z5B2-F1
#
_cell.length_a   1.000
_cell.length_b   1.000
_cell.length_c   1.000
_cell.angle_alpha   90.00
_cell.angle_beta   90.00
_cell.angle_gamma   90.00
#
_symmetry.space_group_name_H-M   'P 1'
#
loop_
_entity.id
_entity.type
_entity.pdbx_description
1 polymer ?
#
loop_
_entity_poly.entity_id
_entity_poly.type
_entity_poly.pdbx_seq_one_letter_code
_entity_poly.pdbx_strand_id
1 'polypeptide(L)'
;EDLREECGADQLCAGTPAGVEGAIHGVSQLFESDECECVLLMDAANAFNALSRPLALWNARRLWPRCSRFLFNTYQGFPLIIFRQNDSVILSQEGTTQGDPLGMLMYAVGTLPLIRKMKSPEWVQN
;
A
#
# COMPACT_ATOMS: atom_id res chain seq x y z
N GLU A 1 -13.22 -4.82 -7.72
CA GLU A 1 -12.90 -4.22 -9.03
C GLU A 1 -12.54 -2.75 -8.86
N ASP A 2 -13.37 -1.96 -8.16
CA ASP A 2 -13.15 -0.53 -7.92
C ASP A 2 -11.73 -0.16 -7.48
N LEU A 3 -11.18 -0.77 -6.42
CA LEU A 3 -9.83 -0.43 -5.96
C LEU A 3 -8.74 -0.78 -6.98
N ARG A 4 -8.91 -1.88 -7.72
CA ARG A 4 -7.94 -2.29 -8.73
C ARG A 4 -7.90 -1.28 -9.87
N GLU A 5 -9.06 -0.76 -10.27
CA GLU A 5 -9.16 0.33 -11.26
C GLU A 5 -8.53 1.61 -10.73
N GLU A 6 -8.79 1.98 -9.48
CA GLU A 6 -8.18 3.14 -8.83
C GLU A 6 -6.66 3.03 -8.73
N CYS A 7 -6.13 1.86 -8.38
CA CYS A 7 -4.69 1.64 -8.29
C CYS A 7 -4.02 1.55 -9.66
N GLY A 8 -4.65 0.90 -10.64
CA GLY A 8 -4.10 0.72 -11.98
C GLY A 8 -2.68 0.15 -11.97
N ALA A 9 -1.80 0.76 -12.78
CA ALA A 9 -0.38 0.44 -12.83
C ALA A 9 0.44 1.15 -11.73
N ASP A 10 -0.14 2.12 -11.01
CA ASP A 10 0.57 2.85 -9.95
C ASP A 10 0.79 1.97 -8.73
N GLN A 11 -0.15 1.08 -8.40
CA GLN A 11 -0.07 0.25 -7.19
C GLN A 11 -0.55 -1.18 -7.43
N LEU A 12 0.39 -2.12 -7.55
CA LEU A 12 0.10 -3.51 -7.89
C LEU A 12 -0.49 -4.33 -6.74
N CYS A 13 -0.41 -3.86 -5.49
CA CYS A 13 -0.96 -4.54 -4.31
C CYS A 13 -2.48 -4.78 -4.39
N ALA A 14 -3.20 -4.09 -5.28
CA ALA A 14 -4.62 -4.31 -5.52
C ALA A 14 -4.95 -5.61 -6.28
N GLY A 15 -3.93 -6.35 -6.74
CA GLY A 15 -4.12 -7.66 -7.38
C GLY A 15 -4.48 -7.57 -8.86
N THR A 16 -3.80 -6.69 -9.60
CA THR A 16 -3.97 -6.59 -11.07
C THR A 16 -3.49 -7.88 -11.76
N PRO A 17 -4.29 -8.50 -12.64
CA PRO A 17 -3.85 -9.66 -13.43
C PRO A 17 -2.56 -9.36 -14.18
N ALA A 18 -1.59 -10.28 -14.14
CA ALA A 18 -0.25 -10.10 -14.69
C ALA A 18 0.48 -8.81 -14.23
N GLY A 19 0.08 -8.21 -13.10
CA GLY A 19 0.60 -6.90 -12.68
C GLY A 19 2.11 -6.87 -12.44
N VAL A 20 2.66 -7.92 -11.82
CA VAL A 20 4.11 -8.04 -11.57
C VAL A 20 4.88 -8.20 -12.88
N GLU A 21 4.43 -9.08 -13.77
CA GLU A 21 5.03 -9.28 -15.08
C GLU A 21 5.00 -8.00 -15.92
N GLY A 22 3.85 -7.33 -15.98
CA GLY A 22 3.70 -6.05 -16.69
C GLY A 22 4.61 -4.95 -16.13
N ALA A 23 4.80 -4.89 -14.81
CA ALA A 23 5.71 -3.93 -14.21
C ALA A 23 7.19 -4.24 -14.49
N ILE A 24 7.58 -5.51 -14.48
CA ILE A 24 8.94 -5.92 -14.90
C ILE A 24 9.19 -5.50 -16.33
N HIS A 25 8.28 -5.81 -17.26
CA HIS A 25 8.43 -5.39 -18.65
C HIS A 25 8.47 -3.87 -18.81
N GLY A 26 7.60 -3.13 -18.11
CA GLY A 26 7.58 -1.67 -18.18
C GLY A 26 8.85 -1.02 -17.63
N VAL A 27 9.38 -1.51 -16.51
CA VAL A 27 10.63 -1.00 -15.93
C VAL A 27 11.82 -1.37 -16.80
N SER A 28 11.88 -2.60 -17.35
CA SER A 28 12.94 -3.00 -18.28
C SER A 28 12.97 -2.12 -19.54
N GLN A 29 11.80 -1.86 -20.15
CA GLN A 29 11.70 -0.96 -21.30
C GLN A 29 12.14 0.46 -20.98
N LEU A 30 11.79 0.97 -19.78
CA LEU A 30 12.23 2.29 -19.34
C LEU A 30 13.74 2.34 -19.17
N PHE A 31 14.34 1.30 -18.58
CA PHE A 31 15.78 1.20 -18.37
C PHE A 31 16.58 1.07 -19.67
N GLU A 32 16.00 0.47 -20.71
CA GLU A 32 16.60 0.37 -22.04
C GLU A 32 16.52 1.68 -22.85
N SER A 33 15.78 2.69 -22.38
CA SER A 33 15.68 4.00 -23.02
C SER A 33 16.98 4.81 -22.85
N ASP A 34 17.43 5.45 -23.92
CA ASP A 34 18.58 6.37 -23.87
C ASP A 34 18.36 7.58 -22.94
N GLU A 35 17.10 7.88 -22.58
CA GLU A 35 16.74 8.95 -21.64
C GLU A 35 16.82 8.52 -20.16
N CYS A 36 16.98 7.23 -19.87
CA CYS A 36 17.03 6.70 -18.50
C CYS A 36 18.48 6.51 -18.06
N GLU A 37 18.95 7.37 -17.15
CA GLU A 37 20.30 7.25 -16.60
C GLU A 37 20.42 6.12 -15.56
N CYS A 38 19.39 5.92 -14.73
CA CYS A 38 19.36 4.88 -13.71
C CYS A 38 17.94 4.56 -13.22
N VAL A 39 17.80 3.43 -12.52
CA VAL A 39 16.57 3.03 -11.80
C VAL A 39 16.88 2.97 -10.31
N LEU A 40 16.08 3.69 -9.51
CA LEU A 40 16.16 3.64 -8.06
C LEU A 40 15.19 2.60 -7.50
N LEU A 41 15.74 1.59 -6.82
CA LEU A 41 14.95 0.64 -6.04
C LEU A 41 14.76 1.17 -4.61
N MET A 42 13.51 1.29 -4.18
CA MET A 42 13.16 1.72 -2.83
C MET A 42 12.45 0.58 -2.10
N ASP A 43 12.85 0.33 -0.85
CA ASP A 43 12.16 -0.57 0.06
C ASP A 43 11.70 0.18 1.31
N ALA A 44 10.47 -0.08 1.73
CA ALA A 44 9.90 0.57 2.89
C ALA A 44 10.30 -0.20 4.15
N ALA A 45 10.94 0.48 5.10
CA ALA A 45 11.24 -0.10 6.40
C ALA A 45 9.94 -0.52 7.11
N ASN A 46 9.74 -1.83 7.27
CA ASN A 46 8.58 -2.41 7.96
C ASN A 46 7.21 -2.02 7.36
N ALA A 47 7.13 -1.99 6.02
CA ALA A 47 5.98 -1.59 5.20
C ALA A 47 4.58 -1.81 5.83
N PHE A 48 4.19 -3.08 6.00
CA PHE A 48 2.84 -3.42 6.45
C PHE A 48 2.55 -3.01 7.90
N ASN A 49 3.57 -2.95 8.76
CA ASN A 49 3.37 -2.64 10.18
C ASN A 49 3.47 -1.14 10.47
N ALA A 50 4.18 -0.38 9.62
CA ALA A 50 4.41 1.06 9.78
C ALA A 50 3.40 1.93 9.01
N LEU A 51 2.40 1.34 8.34
CA LEU A 51 1.37 2.11 7.65
C LEU A 51 0.50 2.88 8.65
N SER A 52 0.39 4.20 8.49
CA SER A 52 -0.53 5.00 9.31
C SER A 52 -1.98 4.58 9.08
N ARG A 53 -2.59 3.99 10.11
CA ARG A 53 -3.97 3.47 10.06
C ARG A 53 -5.03 4.55 9.84
N PRO A 54 -5.01 5.69 10.55
CA PRO A 54 -5.95 6.78 10.31
C PRO A 54 -5.86 7.32 8.87
N LEU A 55 -4.65 7.45 8.34
CA LEU A 55 -4.44 7.91 6.96
C LEU A 55 -4.92 6.88 5.94
N ALA A 56 -4.64 5.59 6.15
CA ALA A 56 -5.13 4.53 5.27
C ALA A 56 -6.67 4.47 5.25
N LEU A 57 -7.33 4.64 6.41
CA LEU A 57 -8.79 4.70 6.50
C LEU A 57 -9.38 5.94 5.83
N TRP A 58 -8.72 7.09 5.97
CA TRP A 58 -9.09 8.30 5.25
C TRP A 58 -8.97 8.13 3.72
N ASN A 59 -7.86 7.56 3.27
CA ASN A 59 -7.63 7.27 1.85
C ASN A 59 -8.65 6.27 1.33
N ALA A 60 -8.98 5.22 2.09
CA ALA A 60 -10.05 4.28 1.77
C ALA A 60 -11.40 4.98 1.64
N ARG A 61 -11.72 5.94 2.53
CA ARG A 61 -12.96 6.72 2.44
C ARG A 61 -13.05 7.54 1.15
N ARG A 62 -11.92 8.05 0.67
CA ARG A 62 -11.86 8.95 -0.49
C ARG A 62 -11.72 8.23 -1.82
N LEU A 63 -10.92 7.17 -1.86
CA LEU A 63 -10.54 6.43 -3.07
C LEU A 63 -11.27 5.10 -3.21
N TRP A 64 -11.77 4.51 -2.12
CA TRP A 64 -12.54 3.27 -2.18
C TRP A 64 -13.80 3.33 -1.29
N PRO A 65 -14.74 4.25 -1.55
CA PRO A 65 -15.87 4.52 -0.65
C PRO A 65 -16.72 3.28 -0.37
N ARG A 66 -16.85 2.36 -1.34
CA ARG A 66 -17.63 1.12 -1.23
C ARG A 66 -17.13 0.17 -0.14
N CYS A 67 -15.82 0.08 0.11
CA CYS A 67 -15.26 -0.75 1.19
C CYS A 67 -14.90 0.06 2.45
N SER A 68 -14.89 1.39 2.37
CA SER A 68 -14.45 2.27 3.46
C SER A 68 -15.07 1.96 4.83
N ARG A 69 -16.38 1.68 4.89
CA ARG A 69 -17.06 1.36 6.15
C ARG A 69 -16.62 0.02 6.74
N PHE A 70 -16.37 -0.97 5.89
CA PHE A 70 -15.86 -2.26 6.33
C PHE A 70 -14.46 -2.10 6.91
N LEU A 71 -13.55 -1.46 6.16
CA LEU A 71 -12.19 -1.20 6.63
C LEU A 71 -12.18 -0.38 7.93
N PHE A 72 -13.01 0.66 8.03
CA PHE A 72 -13.16 1.43 9.26
C PHE A 72 -13.58 0.55 10.43
N ASN A 73 -14.58 -0.31 10.25
CA ASN A 73 -15.02 -1.21 11.30
C ASN A 73 -13.93 -2.21 11.73
N THR A 74 -13.13 -2.70 10.79
CA THR A 74 -12.03 -3.63 11.05
C THR A 74 -10.82 -2.95 11.73
N TYR A 75 -10.51 -1.70 11.37
CA TYR A 75 -9.22 -1.07 11.67
C TYR A 75 -9.27 0.23 12.48
N GLN A 76 -10.44 0.79 12.83
CA GLN A 76 -10.55 2.06 13.58
C GLN A 76 -9.95 2.01 15.00
N GLY A 77 -9.82 0.83 15.59
CA GLY A 77 -9.31 0.62 16.95
C GLY A 77 -7.88 0.10 16.97
N PHE A 78 -7.43 -0.31 18.16
CA PHE A 78 -6.13 -0.95 18.37
C PHE A 78 -6.32 -2.43 18.74
N PRO A 79 -6.24 -3.36 17.77
CA PRO A 79 -6.31 -4.78 18.05
C PRO A 79 -5.25 -5.21 19.07
N LEU A 80 -5.61 -6.16 19.92
CA LEU A 80 -4.70 -6.74 20.89
C LEU A 80 -3.87 -7.85 20.23
N ILE A 81 -2.55 -7.73 20.29
CA ILE A 81 -1.63 -8.81 19.99
C ILE A 81 -1.40 -9.58 21.30
N ILE A 82 -1.89 -10.82 21.32
CA ILE A 82 -1.79 -11.74 22.44
C ILE A 82 -0.70 -12.78 22.19
N PHE A 83 0.07 -13.09 23.23
CA PHE A 83 1.12 -14.09 23.18
C PHE A 83 0.64 -15.38 23.82
N ARG A 84 0.87 -16.52 23.16
CA ARG A 84 0.54 -17.82 23.73
C ARG A 84 1.36 -18.02 25.01
N GLN A 85 0.69 -18.37 26.11
CA GLN A 85 1.32 -18.61 27.43
C GLN A 85 2.04 -17.39 28.02
N ASN A 86 1.61 -16.17 27.69
CA ASN A 86 2.14 -14.95 28.29
C ASN A 86 1.00 -13.94 28.46
N ASP A 87 0.95 -13.28 29.63
CA ASP A 87 -0.09 -12.31 29.98
C ASP A 87 0.18 -10.91 29.40
N SER A 88 1.33 -10.72 28.75
CA SER A 88 1.68 -9.48 28.06
C SER A 88 0.76 -9.27 26.86
N VAL A 89 0.33 -8.02 26.66
CA VAL A 89 -0.48 -7.61 25.52
C VAL A 89 0.17 -6.41 24.85
N ILE A 90 0.28 -6.45 23.52
CA ILE A 90 0.73 -5.32 22.72
C ILE A 90 -0.47 -4.77 21.93
N LEU A 91 -0.62 -3.45 21.96
CA LEU A 91 -1.60 -2.78 21.10
C LEU A 91 -1.02 -2.65 19.70
N SER A 92 -1.69 -3.25 18.72
CA SER A 92 -1.41 -2.94 17.32
C SER A 92 -2.01 -1.56 17.05
N GLN A 93 -1.17 -0.52 16.92
CA GLN A 93 -1.61 0.86 16.65
C GLN A 93 -1.47 1.30 15.20
N GLU A 94 -0.51 0.71 14.48
CA GLU A 94 -0.24 1.00 13.07
C GLU A 94 -0.31 -0.27 12.22
N GLY A 95 -0.28 -0.09 10.91
CA GLY A 95 -0.21 -1.17 9.97
C GLY A 95 -1.53 -1.85 9.65
N THR A 96 -1.40 -2.84 8.76
CA THR A 96 -2.43 -3.80 8.38
C THR A 96 -2.19 -5.12 9.11
N THR A 97 -3.23 -5.94 9.30
CA THR A 97 -3.06 -7.25 9.93
C THR A 97 -2.58 -8.27 8.90
N GLN A 98 -1.40 -8.89 9.12
CA GLN A 98 -0.92 -9.95 8.24
C GLN A 98 -1.82 -11.18 8.32
N GLY A 99 -2.17 -11.76 7.17
CA GLY A 99 -3.15 -12.83 7.07
C GLY A 99 -4.60 -12.36 6.99
N ASP A 100 -4.89 -11.06 7.13
CA ASP A 100 -6.20 -10.50 6.78
C ASP A 100 -6.39 -10.51 5.25
N PRO A 101 -7.49 -11.11 4.74
CA PRO A 101 -7.83 -11.05 3.32
C PRO A 101 -7.85 -9.63 2.72
N LEU A 102 -8.17 -8.59 3.52
CA LEU A 102 -8.15 -7.19 3.05
C LEU A 102 -6.86 -6.43 3.36
N GLY A 103 -5.90 -7.03 4.07
CA GLY A 103 -4.68 -6.33 4.50
C GLY A 103 -3.89 -5.74 3.33
N MET A 104 -3.70 -6.52 2.27
CA MET A 104 -3.02 -6.05 1.05
C MET A 104 -3.78 -4.92 0.34
N LEU A 105 -5.11 -4.99 0.32
CA LEU A 105 -5.96 -3.96 -0.31
C LEU A 105 -5.98 -2.66 0.49
N MET A 106 -5.96 -2.77 1.84
CA MET A 106 -5.79 -1.62 2.72
C MET A 106 -4.42 -0.97 2.53
N TYR A 107 -3.36 -1.77 2.38
CA TYR A 107 -2.02 -1.27 2.08
C TYR A 107 -1.98 -0.57 0.72
N ALA A 108 -2.61 -1.15 -0.30
CA ALA A 108 -2.72 -0.58 -1.64
C ALA A 108 -3.38 0.81 -1.61
N VAL A 109 -4.57 0.93 -1.03
CA VAL A 109 -5.29 2.22 -0.96
C VAL A 109 -4.59 3.22 -0.04
N GLY A 110 -3.94 2.75 1.02
CA GLY A 110 -3.22 3.58 1.98
C GLY A 110 -1.99 4.27 1.38
N THR A 111 -1.26 3.57 0.50
CA THR A 111 -0.01 4.07 -0.12
C THR A 111 -0.20 4.75 -1.47
N LEU A 112 -1.34 4.55 -2.14
CA LEU A 112 -1.61 5.10 -3.47
C LEU A 112 -1.39 6.63 -3.58
N PRO A 113 -1.82 7.47 -2.61
CA PRO A 113 -1.54 8.90 -2.68
C PRO A 113 -0.05 9.25 -2.63
N LEU A 114 0.75 8.51 -1.86
CA LEU A 114 2.19 8.71 -1.79
C LEU A 114 2.83 8.38 -3.14
N ILE A 115 2.46 7.26 -3.75
CA ILE A 115 2.97 6.85 -5.06
C ILE A 115 2.65 7.90 -6.13
N ARG A 116 1.39 8.35 -6.19
CA ARG A 116 0.99 9.41 -7.13
C ARG A 116 1.73 10.71 -6.88
N LYS A 117 1.99 11.06 -5.61
CA LYS A 117 2.77 12.24 -5.24
C LYS A 117 4.21 12.14 -5.72
N MET A 118 4.85 10.97 -5.60
CA MET A 118 6.22 10.75 -6.07
C MET A 118 6.38 10.86 -7.60
N LYS A 119 5.29 10.73 -8.37
CA LYS A 119 5.28 10.97 -9.83
C LYS A 119 5.23 12.45 -10.20
N SER A 120 5.07 13.35 -9.23
CA SER A 120 5.09 14.79 -9.47
C SER A 120 6.52 15.25 -9.83
N PRO A 121 6.69 16.17 -10.80
CA PRO A 121 8.01 16.70 -11.17
C PRO A 121 8.70 17.49 -10.05
N GLU A 122 8.01 17.74 -8.93
CA GLU A 122 8.59 18.31 -7.71
C GLU A 122 9.60 17.37 -7.03
N TRP A 123 9.49 16.06 -7.27
CA TRP A 123 10.36 15.04 -6.67
C TRP A 123 11.37 14.58 -7.71
N VAL A 124 12.48 15.31 -7.81
CA VAL A 124 13.64 14.95 -8.64
C VAL A 124 14.84 14.60 -7.76
N GLN A 125 15.66 13.67 -8.23
CA GLN A 125 16.96 13.42 -7.62
C GLN A 125 17.87 14.62 -7.93
N ASN A 126 18.45 15.22 -6.89
CA ASN A 126 19.43 16.32 -7.04
C ASN A 126 20.74 15.83 -7.65
#